data_AF-A0A3M6X090-F1
#
_entry.id   AF-A0A3M6X090-F1
#
_cell.length_a   1.000
_cell.length_b   1.000
_cell.length_c   1.000
_cell.angle_alpha   90.00
_cell.angle_beta   90.00
_cell.angle_gamma   90.00
#
_symmetry.space_group_name_H-M   'P 1'
#
loop_
_entity.id
_entity.type
_entity.pdbx_description
1 polymer ?
#
loop_
_entity_poly.entity_id
_entity_poly.type
_entity_poly.pdbx_seq_one_letter_code
_entity_poly.pdbx_strand_id
1 'polypeptide(L)'
;KVRLSKKIRAGKGKLRGRRHTQRRGPLVIYEPEKDGKEIVTATRNIPGVETCPVYALNLLQLAPGGHLGRFIVWTSSAFNALDSIYGSTTQPAELKKDYVLPQNTVSQPDIAKLINSSEVQSVLRPVRGGNVTKRANVQKKNPLRNKQVLLRLNPYAAAYSKAGLGHQSVDEGKPKHKDELFYQTLHEN
;
A
#
# COMPACT_ATOMS: atom_id res chain seq x y z
N LYS A 1 -18.49 -14.83 23.46
CA LYS A 1 -18.64 -14.19 22.12
C LYS A 1 -19.80 -14.77 21.29
N VAL A 2 -19.84 -16.08 21.00
CA VAL A 2 -20.87 -16.68 20.12
C VAL A 2 -22.30 -16.46 20.64
N ARG A 3 -22.57 -16.82 21.91
CA ARG A 3 -23.91 -16.66 22.53
C ARG A 3 -24.45 -15.23 22.42
N LEU A 4 -23.62 -14.23 22.69
CA LEU A 4 -23.97 -12.79 22.60
C LEU A 4 -24.22 -12.32 21.15
N SER A 5 -23.72 -13.05 20.15
CA SER A 5 -23.82 -12.68 18.74
C SER A 5 -25.08 -13.22 18.05
N LYS A 6 -25.89 -14.02 18.74
CA LYS A 6 -27.10 -14.63 18.17
C LYS A 6 -28.15 -13.54 17.90
N LYS A 7 -28.51 -13.34 16.64
CA LYS A 7 -29.52 -12.37 16.19
C LYS A 7 -30.49 -13.00 15.19
N ILE A 8 -31.63 -12.37 14.99
CA ILE A 8 -32.56 -12.73 13.90
C ILE A 8 -31.91 -12.32 12.57
N ARG A 9 -31.98 -13.21 11.56
CA ARG A 9 -31.46 -12.94 10.22
C ARG A 9 -32.24 -11.82 9.57
N ALA A 10 -31.52 -10.84 9.01
CA ALA A 10 -32.11 -9.78 8.22
C ALA A 10 -32.72 -10.32 6.90
N GLY A 11 -33.78 -9.65 6.42
CA GLY A 11 -34.42 -9.96 5.14
C GLY A 11 -35.35 -11.18 5.15
N LYS A 12 -35.75 -11.62 3.95
CA LYS A 12 -36.75 -12.69 3.74
C LYS A 12 -36.24 -14.10 4.11
N GLY A 13 -34.93 -14.29 4.27
CA GLY A 13 -34.34 -15.58 4.65
C GLY A 13 -34.82 -16.10 6.00
N LYS A 14 -35.32 -15.21 6.87
CA LYS A 14 -35.93 -15.60 8.15
C LYS A 14 -37.13 -16.54 8.02
N LEU A 15 -37.87 -16.42 6.91
CA LEU A 15 -39.04 -17.25 6.59
C LEU A 15 -38.67 -18.55 5.86
N ARG A 16 -37.41 -18.72 5.45
CA ARG A 16 -36.92 -19.85 4.63
C ARG A 16 -36.03 -20.82 5.42
N GLY A 17 -36.38 -21.09 6.68
CA GLY A 17 -35.61 -22.01 7.55
C GLY A 17 -34.26 -21.49 8.06
N ARG A 18 -33.91 -20.21 7.84
CA ARG A 18 -32.62 -19.61 8.27
C ARG A 18 -32.83 -18.45 9.24
N ARG A 19 -33.75 -18.60 10.20
CA ARG A 19 -34.23 -17.52 11.10
C ARG A 19 -33.15 -16.83 11.92
N HIS A 20 -32.11 -17.55 12.33
CA HIS A 20 -31.05 -17.01 13.19
C HIS A 20 -29.69 -16.94 12.49
N THR A 21 -28.84 -16.03 12.98
CA THR A 21 -27.42 -15.92 12.63
C THR A 21 -26.60 -15.79 13.90
N GLN A 22 -25.39 -16.33 13.90
CA GLN A 22 -24.43 -16.25 15.00
C GLN A 22 -23.00 -16.37 14.44
N ARG A 23 -22.00 -15.91 15.19
CA ARG A 23 -20.58 -16.10 14.84
C ARG A 23 -20.16 -17.56 15.05
N ARG A 24 -19.15 -18.01 14.30
CA ARG A 24 -18.49 -19.29 14.56
C ARG A 24 -17.54 -19.15 15.75
N GLY A 25 -17.39 -20.24 16.49
CA GLY A 25 -16.46 -20.39 17.60
C GLY A 25 -15.21 -21.18 17.20
N PRO A 26 -14.52 -21.79 18.18
CA PRO A 26 -13.33 -22.59 17.91
C PRO A 26 -13.67 -23.83 17.06
N LEU A 27 -12.67 -24.30 16.33
CA LEU A 27 -12.69 -25.61 15.69
C LEU A 27 -11.83 -26.56 16.53
N VAL A 28 -12.40 -27.68 16.98
CA VAL A 28 -11.67 -28.72 17.71
C VAL A 28 -11.29 -29.80 16.71
N ILE A 29 -10.00 -30.07 16.57
CA ILE A 29 -9.49 -31.11 15.68
C ILE A 29 -8.97 -32.26 16.53
N TYR A 30 -9.42 -33.46 16.18
CA TYR A 30 -9.16 -34.68 16.93
C TYR A 30 -8.81 -35.85 15.99
N GLU A 31 -8.18 -36.87 16.54
CA GLU A 31 -7.90 -38.13 15.84
C GLU A 31 -8.95 -39.18 16.26
N PRO A 32 -9.83 -39.65 15.35
CA PRO A 32 -10.96 -40.50 15.72
C PRO A 32 -10.60 -41.83 16.40
N GLU A 33 -9.43 -42.40 16.08
CA GLU A 33 -9.01 -43.71 16.60
C GLU A 33 -8.42 -43.61 18.00
N LYS A 34 -7.65 -42.55 18.30
CA LYS A 34 -6.97 -42.38 19.59
C LYS A 34 -7.79 -41.57 20.59
N ASP A 35 -8.47 -40.52 20.14
CA ASP A 35 -9.22 -39.62 21.03
C ASP A 35 -10.69 -40.01 21.19
N GLY A 36 -11.16 -40.93 20.34
CA GLY A 36 -12.54 -41.39 20.32
C GLY A 36 -13.52 -40.44 19.61
N LYS A 37 -14.62 -41.00 19.14
CA LYS A 37 -15.70 -40.25 18.45
C LYS A 37 -16.62 -39.49 19.41
N GLU A 38 -16.46 -39.69 20.72
CA GLU A 38 -17.28 -39.10 21.79
C GLU A 38 -17.10 -37.58 21.89
N ILE A 39 -15.96 -37.05 21.46
CA ILE A 39 -15.72 -35.60 21.42
C ILE A 39 -16.81 -34.89 20.60
N VAL A 40 -17.25 -35.50 19.49
CA VAL A 40 -18.30 -34.92 18.64
C VAL A 40 -19.61 -34.81 19.39
N THR A 41 -20.02 -35.87 20.11
CA THR A 41 -21.28 -35.87 20.86
C THR A 41 -21.22 -34.95 22.07
N ALA A 42 -20.06 -34.84 22.72
CA ALA A 42 -19.83 -33.94 23.83
C ALA A 42 -19.92 -32.45 23.42
N THR A 43 -19.33 -32.07 22.29
CA THR A 43 -19.25 -30.65 21.90
C THR A 43 -20.37 -30.17 21.00
N ARG A 44 -21.14 -31.06 20.34
CA ARG A 44 -22.15 -30.67 19.33
C ARG A 44 -23.22 -29.70 19.83
N ASN A 45 -23.54 -29.75 21.13
CA ASN A 45 -24.57 -28.89 21.72
C ASN A 45 -24.03 -27.52 22.16
N ILE A 46 -22.71 -27.31 22.12
CA ILE A 46 -22.10 -26.05 22.50
C ILE A 46 -22.15 -25.10 21.28
N PRO A 47 -22.85 -23.96 21.37
CA PRO A 47 -23.09 -23.11 20.21
C PRO A 47 -21.79 -22.51 19.65
N GLY A 48 -21.54 -22.80 18.37
CA GLY A 48 -20.42 -22.28 17.58
C GLY A 48 -19.14 -23.10 17.67
N VAL A 49 -19.04 -24.05 18.59
CA VAL A 49 -17.95 -25.04 18.58
C VAL A 49 -18.23 -26.03 17.47
N GLU A 50 -17.21 -26.34 16.69
CA GLU A 50 -17.27 -27.35 15.64
C GLU A 50 -16.15 -28.34 15.84
N THR A 51 -16.38 -29.57 15.42
CA THR A 51 -15.37 -30.63 15.44
C THR A 51 -15.04 -31.05 14.03
N CYS A 52 -13.79 -31.46 13.82
CA CYS A 52 -13.32 -31.97 12.55
C CYS A 52 -12.27 -33.07 12.79
N PRO A 53 -12.39 -34.25 12.16
CA PRO A 53 -11.33 -35.25 12.22
C PRO A 53 -10.11 -34.79 11.42
N VAL A 54 -8.91 -35.08 11.90
CA VAL A 54 -7.67 -34.66 11.24
C VAL A 54 -7.51 -35.21 9.82
N TYR A 55 -8.09 -36.37 9.53
CA TYR A 55 -8.06 -37.00 8.20
C TYR A 55 -8.96 -36.30 7.16
N ALA A 56 -9.93 -35.47 7.59
CA ALA A 56 -10.90 -34.82 6.69
C ALA A 56 -11.05 -33.32 7.00
N LEU A 57 -9.91 -32.61 7.06
CA LEU A 57 -9.88 -31.16 7.29
C LEU A 57 -10.63 -30.40 6.20
N ASN A 58 -11.81 -29.88 6.55
CA ASN A 58 -12.64 -29.13 5.61
C ASN A 58 -12.22 -27.66 5.52
N LEU A 59 -11.89 -27.21 4.31
CA LEU A 59 -11.53 -25.82 4.03
C LEU A 59 -12.63 -24.81 4.46
N LEU A 60 -13.91 -25.16 4.31
CA LEU A 60 -15.04 -24.31 4.71
C LEU A 60 -15.13 -24.13 6.23
N GLN A 61 -14.56 -25.07 6.99
CA GLN A 61 -14.41 -24.93 8.43
C GLN A 61 -13.13 -24.17 8.78
N LEU A 62 -12.00 -24.43 8.13
CA LEU A 62 -10.73 -23.73 8.40
C LEU A 62 -10.79 -22.23 8.05
N ALA A 63 -11.38 -21.88 6.90
CA ALA A 63 -11.45 -20.52 6.37
C ALA A 63 -12.90 -20.10 6.06
N PRO A 64 -13.76 -19.89 7.08
CA PRO A 64 -15.16 -19.54 6.87
C PRO A 64 -15.29 -18.19 6.16
N GLY A 65 -15.91 -18.19 4.98
CA GLY A 65 -16.05 -16.99 4.14
C GLY A 65 -14.76 -16.55 3.45
N GLY A 66 -13.75 -17.44 3.37
CA GLY A 66 -12.46 -17.14 2.73
C GLY A 66 -11.46 -16.40 3.61
N HIS A 67 -11.78 -16.15 4.89
CA HIS A 67 -10.85 -15.53 5.84
C HIS A 67 -9.98 -16.58 6.52
N LEU A 68 -8.66 -16.42 6.43
CA LEU A 68 -7.67 -17.27 7.12
C LEU A 68 -7.60 -16.93 8.62
N GLY A 69 -7.08 -17.86 9.43
CA GLY A 69 -6.83 -17.63 10.85
C GLY A 69 -8.02 -17.92 11.76
N ARG A 70 -8.68 -19.06 11.58
CA ARG A 70 -9.67 -19.54 12.56
C ARG A 70 -8.96 -20.01 13.84
N PHE A 71 -9.58 -19.80 14.99
CA PHE A 71 -9.09 -20.36 16.25
C PHE A 71 -9.34 -21.87 16.28
N ILE A 72 -8.26 -22.64 16.32
CA ILE A 72 -8.26 -24.09 16.26
C ILE A 72 -7.65 -24.64 17.55
N VAL A 73 -8.31 -25.63 18.15
CA VAL A 73 -7.83 -26.40 19.29
C VAL A 73 -7.47 -27.78 18.80
N TRP A 74 -6.21 -28.16 18.97
CA TRP A 74 -5.68 -29.46 18.54
C TRP A 74 -5.56 -30.40 19.73
N THR A 75 -5.96 -31.66 19.56
CA THR A 75 -5.50 -32.74 20.45
C THR A 75 -4.05 -33.11 20.08
N SER A 76 -3.30 -33.67 21.05
CA SER A 76 -1.89 -34.03 20.83
C SER A 76 -1.73 -35.09 19.73
N SER A 77 -2.60 -36.09 19.72
CA SER A 77 -2.70 -37.16 18.71
C SER A 77 -2.98 -36.59 17.30
N ALA A 78 -3.97 -35.70 17.17
CA ALA A 78 -4.28 -35.04 15.91
C ALA A 78 -3.12 -34.18 15.39
N PHE A 79 -2.42 -33.47 16.29
CA PHE A 79 -1.28 -32.66 15.89
C PHE A 79 -0.15 -33.53 15.34
N ASN A 80 0.15 -34.66 15.98
CA ASN A 80 1.16 -35.62 15.52
C ASN A 80 0.77 -36.29 14.19
N ALA A 81 -0.52 -36.56 13.97
CA ALA A 81 -1.00 -37.19 12.74
C ALA A 81 -0.84 -36.30 11.48
N LEU A 82 -0.64 -34.98 11.63
CA LEU A 82 -0.47 -34.07 10.49
C LEU A 82 0.77 -34.41 9.65
N ASP A 83 1.86 -34.82 10.29
CA ASP A 83 3.11 -35.16 9.61
C ASP A 83 2.92 -36.39 8.72
N SER A 84 2.19 -37.42 9.17
CA SER A 84 1.84 -38.58 8.33
C SER A 84 0.87 -38.24 7.19
N ILE A 85 -0.06 -37.30 7.41
CA ILE A 85 -1.09 -36.94 6.41
C ILE A 85 -0.52 -36.07 5.28
N TYR A 86 0.30 -35.09 5.63
CA TYR A 86 0.78 -34.06 4.69
C TYR A 86 2.28 -34.18 4.37
N GLY A 87 3.02 -34.97 5.13
CA GLY A 87 4.48 -35.04 5.03
C GLY A 87 5.15 -33.83 5.68
N SER A 88 6.46 -33.74 5.46
CA SER A 88 7.28 -32.61 5.87
C SER A 88 8.02 -32.05 4.65
N THR A 89 8.91 -31.08 4.87
CA THR A 89 9.78 -30.59 3.79
C THR A 89 10.82 -31.64 3.36
N THR A 90 11.13 -32.61 4.22
CA THR A 90 12.14 -33.64 3.97
C THR A 90 11.54 -34.98 3.58
N GLN A 91 10.31 -35.28 4.00
CA GLN A 91 9.64 -36.57 3.77
C GLN A 91 8.30 -36.37 3.05
N PRO A 92 7.98 -37.18 2.01
CA PRO A 92 6.69 -37.12 1.33
C PRO A 92 5.55 -37.59 2.24
N ALA A 93 4.31 -37.27 1.87
CA ALA A 93 3.13 -37.70 2.63
C ALA A 93 2.95 -39.23 2.57
N GLU A 94 2.67 -39.85 3.71
CA GLU A 94 2.44 -41.31 3.79
C GLU A 94 1.04 -41.67 3.30
N LEU A 95 0.03 -40.90 3.72
CA LEU A 95 -1.38 -41.21 3.46
C LEU A 95 -1.89 -40.67 2.13
N LYS A 96 -1.19 -39.71 1.52
CA LYS A 96 -1.59 -39.08 0.27
C LYS A 96 -0.64 -39.45 -0.85
N LYS A 97 -1.17 -40.20 -1.82
CA LYS A 97 -0.43 -40.59 -3.02
C LYS A 97 0.02 -39.36 -3.81
N ASP A 98 1.30 -39.36 -4.20
CA ASP A 98 1.93 -38.35 -5.06
C ASP A 98 1.73 -36.90 -4.57
N TYR A 99 1.66 -36.71 -3.24
CA TYR A 99 1.46 -35.41 -2.62
C TYR A 99 2.74 -34.93 -1.92
N VAL A 100 3.13 -33.69 -2.21
CA VAL A 100 4.21 -32.97 -1.56
C VAL A 100 3.72 -31.58 -1.18
N LEU A 101 4.21 -31.04 -0.06
CA LEU A 101 3.89 -29.69 0.36
C LEU A 101 4.30 -28.65 -0.70
N PRO A 102 3.48 -27.62 -0.97
CA PRO A 102 3.85 -26.52 -1.85
C PRO A 102 5.15 -25.86 -1.40
N GLN A 103 6.03 -25.57 -2.36
CA GLN A 103 7.30 -24.90 -2.08
C GLN A 103 7.12 -23.38 -2.05
N ASN A 104 7.83 -22.73 -1.13
CA ASN A 104 7.86 -21.28 -1.06
C ASN A 104 8.64 -20.73 -2.26
N THR A 105 8.08 -19.73 -2.94
CA THR A 105 8.77 -19.01 -4.03
C THR A 105 9.84 -18.05 -3.52
N VAL A 106 9.70 -17.58 -2.27
CA VAL A 106 10.64 -16.69 -1.59
C VAL A 106 11.09 -17.36 -0.28
N SER A 107 12.38 -17.33 0.00
CA SER A 107 12.96 -17.96 1.20
C SER A 107 12.63 -17.21 2.50
N GLN A 108 12.57 -15.88 2.48
CA GLN A 108 12.30 -15.03 3.63
C GLN A 108 11.11 -14.08 3.35
N PRO A 109 9.98 -14.19 4.08
CA PRO A 109 8.85 -13.27 3.92
C PRO A 109 9.13 -11.84 4.41
N ASP A 110 10.09 -11.64 5.31
CA ASP A 110 10.47 -10.30 5.78
C ASP A 110 11.39 -9.59 4.76
N ILE A 111 10.76 -8.88 3.83
CA ILE A 111 11.44 -8.12 2.78
C ILE A 111 12.22 -6.94 3.38
N ALA A 112 11.72 -6.31 4.46
CA ALA A 112 12.39 -5.16 5.06
C ALA A 112 13.75 -5.57 5.65
N LYS A 113 13.82 -6.75 6.27
CA LYS A 113 15.08 -7.33 6.74
C LYS A 113 16.06 -7.59 5.59
N LEU A 114 15.59 -8.13 4.47
CA LEU A 114 16.42 -8.35 3.28
C LEU A 114 16.94 -7.03 2.70
N ILE A 115 16.08 -6.02 2.57
CA ILE A 115 16.47 -4.70 2.06
C ILE A 115 17.52 -4.06 2.95
N ASN A 116 17.37 -4.17 4.27
CA ASN A 116 18.30 -3.57 5.24
C ASN A 116 19.52 -4.45 5.55
N SER A 117 19.73 -5.54 4.83
CA SER A 117 20.94 -6.37 4.95
C SER A 117 22.19 -5.60 4.49
N SER A 118 23.33 -5.93 5.08
CA SER A 118 24.64 -5.30 4.77
C SER A 118 25.01 -5.44 3.30
N GLU A 119 24.71 -6.60 2.72
CA GLU A 119 24.99 -6.99 1.35
C GLU A 119 24.27 -6.05 0.39
N VAL A 120 22.98 -5.80 0.64
CA VAL A 120 22.17 -4.89 -0.18
C VAL A 120 22.59 -3.44 0.07
N GLN A 121 22.68 -3.01 1.33
CA GLN A 121 22.96 -1.61 1.68
C GLN A 121 24.36 -1.15 1.25
N SER A 122 25.35 -2.04 1.18
CA SER A 122 26.72 -1.69 0.74
C SER A 122 26.81 -1.29 -0.73
N VAL A 123 25.91 -1.81 -1.57
CA VAL A 123 25.87 -1.54 -3.02
C VAL A 123 24.92 -0.39 -3.35
N LEU A 124 23.93 -0.12 -2.50
CA LEU A 124 22.94 0.92 -2.74
C LEU A 124 23.55 2.32 -2.63
N ARG A 125 23.17 3.18 -3.58
CA ARG A 125 23.42 4.63 -3.48
C ARG A 125 22.66 5.23 -2.29
N PRO A 126 23.16 6.32 -1.68
CA PRO A 126 22.43 7.03 -0.64
C PRO A 126 21.07 7.50 -1.14
N VAL A 127 20.07 7.48 -0.26
CA VAL A 127 18.71 7.93 -0.58
C VAL A 127 18.73 9.43 -0.89
N ARG A 128 18.19 9.80 -2.06
CA ARG A 128 18.08 11.21 -2.48
C ARG A 128 16.69 11.74 -2.14
N GLY A 129 16.63 12.74 -1.26
CA GLY A 129 15.39 13.33 -0.81
C GLY A 129 14.64 12.46 0.20
N GLY A 130 13.46 12.91 0.62
CA GLY A 130 12.56 12.15 1.48
C GLY A 130 11.34 11.64 0.71
N ASN A 131 10.41 10.99 1.43
CA ASN A 131 9.15 10.50 0.87
C ASN A 131 8.30 11.61 0.23
N VAL A 132 8.46 12.85 0.71
CA VAL A 132 7.82 14.03 0.15
C VAL A 132 8.87 14.84 -0.62
N THR A 133 8.67 14.94 -1.92
CA THR A 133 9.48 15.82 -2.77
C THR A 133 9.01 17.26 -2.62
N LYS A 134 9.90 18.18 -2.21
CA LYS A 134 9.58 19.61 -2.19
C LYS A 134 9.41 20.11 -3.64
N ARG A 135 8.19 20.54 -3.98
CA ARG A 135 7.92 21.14 -5.29
C ARG A 135 8.52 22.54 -5.34
N ALA A 136 9.62 22.69 -6.09
CA ALA A 136 10.15 23.99 -6.42
C ALA A 136 9.31 24.66 -7.52
N ASN A 137 9.20 25.99 -7.49
CA ASN A 137 8.61 26.80 -8.56
C ASN A 137 7.19 26.39 -8.98
N VAL A 138 6.29 26.15 -8.03
CA VAL A 138 4.90 25.78 -8.30
C VAL A 138 4.11 26.79 -9.13
N GLN A 139 4.45 28.07 -9.02
CA GLN A 139 3.80 29.15 -9.76
C GLN A 139 4.86 30.09 -10.34
N LYS A 140 4.80 30.30 -11.66
CA LYS A 140 5.64 31.30 -12.34
C LYS A 140 5.15 32.69 -11.97
N LYS A 141 5.95 33.43 -11.20
CA LYS A 141 5.66 34.83 -10.86
C LYS A 141 6.29 35.74 -11.93
N ASN A 142 5.49 36.66 -12.49
CA ASN A 142 5.96 37.58 -13.54
C ASN A 142 6.95 38.62 -12.95
N PRO A 143 8.22 38.70 -13.43
CA PRO A 143 9.22 39.63 -12.92
C PRO A 143 8.84 41.11 -13.13
N LEU A 144 8.18 41.44 -14.24
CA LEU A 144 7.78 42.82 -14.54
C LEU A 144 6.73 43.35 -13.57
N ARG A 145 5.95 42.46 -12.95
CA ARG A 145 4.95 42.80 -11.93
C ARG A 145 5.43 42.54 -10.51
N ASN A 146 6.45 41.71 -10.32
CA ASN A 146 6.95 41.31 -9.00
C ASN A 146 8.44 41.69 -8.85
N LYS A 147 8.69 42.79 -8.14
CA LYS A 147 10.03 43.35 -7.93
C LYS A 147 11.01 42.37 -7.26
N GLN A 148 10.55 41.54 -6.32
CA GLN A 148 11.44 40.55 -5.66
C GLN A 148 11.93 39.48 -6.64
N VAL A 149 11.08 39.06 -7.57
CA VAL A 149 11.45 38.09 -8.62
C VAL A 149 12.34 38.73 -9.66
N LEU A 150 12.08 39.99 -10.04
CA LEU A 150 12.96 40.76 -10.92
C LEU A 150 14.37 40.90 -10.34
N LEU A 151 14.49 41.26 -9.06
CA LEU A 151 15.77 41.41 -8.39
C LEU A 151 16.50 40.07 -8.23
N ARG A 152 15.77 38.97 -8.03
CA ARG A 152 16.35 37.62 -8.00
C ARG A 152 16.95 37.22 -9.35
N LEU A 153 16.31 37.61 -10.45
CA LEU A 153 16.74 37.26 -11.81
C LEU A 153 17.78 38.23 -12.36
N ASN A 154 17.65 39.53 -12.06
CA ASN A 154 18.50 40.59 -12.56
C ASN A 154 18.89 41.56 -11.43
N PRO A 155 20.11 41.47 -10.88
CA PRO A 155 20.57 42.37 -9.81
C PRO A 155 20.74 43.82 -10.28
N TYR A 156 21.03 44.05 -11.57
CA TYR A 156 21.21 45.40 -12.14
C TYR A 156 19.92 46.23 -12.10
N ALA A 157 18.75 45.60 -12.02
CA ALA A 157 17.47 46.30 -11.92
C ALA A 157 17.40 47.26 -10.72
N ALA A 158 18.13 46.98 -9.63
CA ALA A 158 18.24 47.87 -8.48
C ALA A 158 18.99 49.17 -8.82
N ALA A 159 20.15 49.06 -9.47
CA ALA A 159 20.96 50.20 -9.88
C ALA A 159 20.25 51.01 -10.97
N TYR A 160 19.65 50.33 -11.95
CA TYR A 160 18.89 50.96 -13.04
C TYR A 160 17.75 51.84 -12.51
N SER A 161 16.98 51.33 -11.56
CA SER A 161 15.90 52.09 -10.92
C SER A 161 16.42 53.24 -10.05
N LYS A 162 17.55 53.05 -9.36
CA LYS A 162 18.14 54.08 -8.48
C LYS A 162 18.71 55.25 -9.28
N ALA A 163 19.36 54.96 -10.39
CA ALA A 163 19.97 55.95 -11.27
C ALA A 163 18.97 56.59 -12.25
N GLY A 164 17.70 56.15 -12.26
CA GLY A 164 16.67 56.73 -13.13
C GLY A 164 16.97 56.59 -14.62
N LEU A 165 17.76 55.58 -15.02
CA LEU A 165 18.31 55.45 -16.38
C LEU A 165 17.24 55.36 -17.48
N GLY A 166 16.01 54.98 -17.13
CA GLY A 166 14.88 54.98 -18.08
C GLY A 166 14.36 56.38 -18.45
N HIS A 167 14.77 57.42 -17.73
CA HIS A 167 14.38 58.82 -17.95
C HIS A 167 15.58 59.73 -18.22
N GLN A 168 16.72 59.15 -18.58
CA GLN A 168 17.91 59.93 -18.90
C GLN A 168 17.64 60.77 -20.14
N SER A 169 17.72 62.09 -20.01
CA SER A 169 17.62 63.01 -21.14
C SER A 169 18.79 62.78 -22.09
N VAL A 170 18.49 62.78 -23.38
CA VAL A 170 19.56 62.83 -24.39
C VAL A 170 20.04 64.27 -24.42
N ASP A 171 21.32 64.49 -24.13
CA ASP A 171 21.98 65.80 -24.26
C ASP A 171 22.27 66.10 -25.73
N GLU A 172 21.26 65.96 -26.59
CA GLU A 172 21.28 66.51 -27.92
C GLU A 172 20.86 67.97 -27.78
N GLY A 173 21.82 68.89 -27.94
CA GLY A 173 21.52 70.32 -28.05
C GLY A 173 20.46 70.59 -29.11
N LYS A 174 19.88 71.80 -29.11
CA LYS A 174 18.80 72.17 -30.06
C LYS A 174 19.16 71.69 -31.47
N PRO A 175 18.27 70.94 -32.16
CA PRO A 175 18.57 70.43 -33.48
C PRO A 175 18.96 71.61 -34.37
N LYS A 176 20.12 71.53 -35.03
CA LYS A 176 20.55 72.56 -35.97
C LYS A 176 19.47 72.66 -37.05
N HIS A 177 19.03 73.88 -37.35
CA HIS A 177 18.08 74.10 -38.43
C HIS A 177 18.66 73.52 -39.71
N LYS A 178 17.88 72.71 -40.42
CA LYS A 178 18.32 72.10 -41.66
C LYS A 178 18.34 73.18 -42.75
N ASP A 179 19.29 73.07 -43.66
CA ASP A 179 19.46 74.05 -44.75
C ASP A 179 18.24 74.06 -45.69
N GLU A 180 17.94 75.18 -46.36
CA GLU A 180 16.74 75.27 -47.22
C GLU A 180 16.77 74.26 -48.38
N LEU A 181 17.97 73.97 -48.89
CA LEU A 181 18.24 72.91 -49.87
C LEU A 181 17.79 71.53 -49.39
N PHE A 182 17.92 71.23 -48.08
CA PHE A 182 17.51 69.94 -47.53
C PHE A 182 16.02 69.70 -47.76
N TYR A 183 15.18 70.70 -47.53
CA TYR A 183 13.73 70.58 -47.71
C TYR A 183 13.32 70.53 -49.18
N GLN A 184 14.04 71.22 -50.06
CA GLN A 184 13.82 71.13 -51.51
C GLN A 184 14.14 69.72 -52.04
N THR A 185 15.30 69.18 -51.67
CA THR A 185 15.71 67.81 -52.05
C THR A 185 14.93 66.70 -51.32
N LEU A 186 14.28 66.99 -50.19
CA LEU A 186 13.47 65.99 -49.47
C LEU A 186 12.20 65.61 -50.26
N HIS A 187 11.71 66.54 -51.09
CA HIS A 187 10.48 66.39 -51.86
C HIS A 187 10.74 66.08 -53.35
N GLU A 188 12.00 66.10 -53.78
CA GLU A 188 12.45 65.58 -55.06
C GLU A 188 12.98 64.15 -54.82
N ASN A 189 12.39 63.15 -55.49
CA ASN A 189 12.56 61.71 -55.23
C ASN A 189 13.99 61.24 -54.94
#